data_AF-A0A2C9M985-F1
#
_entry.id   AF-A0A2C9M985-F1
#
_cell.length_a   1.000
_cell.length_b   1.000
_cell.length_c   1.000
_cell.angle_alpha   90.00
_cell.angle_beta   90.00
_cell.angle_gamma   90.00
#
_symmetry.space_group_name_H-M   'P 1'
#
loop_
_entity.id
_entity.type
_entity.pdbx_description
1 polymer ?
#
loop_
_entity_poly.entity_id
_entity_poly.type
_entity_poly.pdbx_seq_one_letter_code
_entity_poly.pdbx_strand_id
1 'polypeptide(L)'
;MQSEPRYNTDISTEHFFKYREKPRPRLLSKLVIGSDRDVIQRVVDGSKAGAFFAAASAAMVYTLEPKGQTLTVSRGIERIVKHSPPFFISGLTYGLAVGMSAKIRNKDGPLNHIIGGIASGTMFGSWYKSPAVGVTVSIVLATLGGVYKAAVDGNYLALAYPRRPRVLNMYKMGWLTERPDQEGIQDADKDDVYKYYKP
;
A
#
# COMPACT_ATOMS: atom_id res chain seq x y z
N MET A 1 -3.31 -13.09 29.45
CA MET A 1 -4.47 -13.68 28.76
C MET A 1 -4.80 -12.82 27.55
N GLN A 2 -4.36 -13.24 26.37
CA GLN A 2 -4.78 -12.62 25.11
C GLN A 2 -6.13 -13.24 24.74
N SER A 3 -7.17 -12.43 24.63
CA SER A 3 -8.47 -12.88 24.14
C SER A 3 -8.32 -13.28 22.68
N GLU A 4 -8.43 -14.58 22.39
CA GLU A 4 -8.59 -15.04 21.02
C GLU A 4 -9.81 -14.35 20.40
N PRO A 5 -9.75 -13.86 19.15
CA PRO A 5 -10.91 -13.31 18.49
C PRO A 5 -11.95 -14.42 18.38
N ARG A 6 -13.04 -14.31 19.16
CA ARG A 6 -14.20 -15.19 19.01
C ARG A 6 -14.69 -15.03 17.58
N TYR A 7 -14.45 -16.05 16.76
CA TYR A 7 -15.09 -16.16 15.47
C TYR A 7 -16.59 -16.23 15.73
N ASN A 8 -17.34 -15.34 15.08
CA ASN A 8 -18.78 -15.39 15.12
C ASN A 8 -19.21 -16.68 14.41
N THR A 9 -19.52 -17.72 15.19
CA THR A 9 -19.83 -19.07 14.71
C THR A 9 -21.22 -19.17 14.09
N ASP A 10 -22.01 -18.10 14.11
CA ASP A 10 -23.36 -18.06 13.55
C ASP A 10 -23.39 -17.94 12.01
N ILE A 11 -22.22 -17.79 11.37
CA ILE A 11 -22.10 -17.80 9.92
C ILE A 11 -21.74 -19.23 9.49
N SER A 12 -22.64 -19.88 8.74
CA SER A 12 -22.38 -21.21 8.15
C SER A 12 -21.03 -21.20 7.42
N THR A 13 -20.32 -22.34 7.44
CA THR A 13 -19.01 -22.48 6.78
C THR A 13 -19.04 -22.10 5.29
N GLU A 14 -20.18 -22.29 4.61
CA GLU A 14 -20.45 -21.85 3.24
C GLU A 14 -20.44 -20.32 3.07
N HIS A 15 -20.81 -19.58 4.10
CA HIS A 15 -20.92 -18.12 4.09
C HIS A 15 -19.73 -17.42 4.75
N PHE A 16 -18.92 -18.15 5.51
CA PHE A 16 -17.77 -17.62 6.21
C PHE A 16 -16.79 -16.92 5.26
N PHE A 17 -16.55 -17.48 4.08
CA PHE A 17 -15.64 -16.88 3.09
C PHE A 17 -16.25 -15.69 2.35
N LYS A 18 -17.57 -15.71 2.15
CA LYS A 18 -18.32 -14.66 1.44
C LYS A 18 -18.46 -13.38 2.27
N TYR A 19 -18.64 -13.49 3.59
CA TYR A 19 -18.89 -12.36 4.49
C TYR A 19 -17.71 -12.03 5.42
N ARG A 20 -16.53 -12.63 5.21
CA ARG A 20 -15.37 -12.26 6.02
C ARG A 20 -14.98 -10.83 5.72
N GLU A 21 -15.31 -9.93 6.64
CA GLU A 21 -14.80 -8.56 6.60
C GLU A 21 -13.27 -8.62 6.63
N LYS A 22 -12.64 -8.28 5.50
CA LYS A 22 -11.20 -8.03 5.47
C LYS A 22 -10.96 -6.84 6.39
N PRO A 23 -10.07 -6.94 7.40
CA PRO A 23 -9.79 -5.82 8.28
C PRO A 23 -9.42 -4.63 7.39
N ARG A 24 -10.17 -3.52 7.51
CA ARG A 24 -10.02 -2.37 6.62
C ARG A 24 -8.56 -1.93 6.64
N PRO A 25 -7.80 -2.10 5.54
CA PRO A 25 -6.37 -1.80 5.57
C PRO A 25 -6.18 -0.33 5.90
N ARG A 26 -5.25 -0.04 6.81
CA ARG A 26 -4.82 1.34 7.14
C ARG A 26 -4.39 2.06 5.87
N LEU A 27 -4.55 3.38 5.81
CA LEU A 27 -4.29 4.20 4.62
C LEU A 27 -2.98 3.84 3.90
N LEU A 28 -1.85 3.76 4.63
CA LEU A 28 -0.54 3.43 4.04
C LEU A 28 -0.43 1.97 3.58
N SER A 29 -1.14 1.05 4.24
CA SER A 29 -1.14 -0.35 3.82
C SER A 29 -1.93 -0.56 2.52
N LYS A 30 -2.92 0.29 2.22
CA LYS A 30 -3.63 0.28 0.93
C LYS A 30 -2.73 0.62 -0.26
N LEU A 31 -1.65 1.36 -0.05
CA LEU A 31 -0.67 1.64 -1.11
C LEU A 31 0.03 0.37 -1.63
N VAL A 32 0.13 -0.65 -0.79
CA VAL A 32 0.99 -1.83 -1.02
C VAL A 32 0.21 -3.12 -1.12
N ILE A 33 -0.89 -3.21 -0.37
CA ILE A 33 -1.84 -4.33 -0.43
C ILE A 33 -2.79 -4.09 -1.60
N GLY A 34 -3.09 -5.14 -2.38
CA GLY A 34 -3.98 -5.09 -3.54
C GLY A 34 -3.25 -5.38 -4.85
N SER A 35 -4.00 -5.32 -5.95
CA SER A 35 -3.47 -5.39 -7.32
C SER A 35 -2.64 -4.16 -7.61
N ASP A 36 -1.38 -4.35 -8.00
CA ASP A 36 -0.54 -3.22 -8.42
C ASP A 36 -1.01 -2.67 -9.78
N ARG A 37 -1.78 -3.43 -10.57
CA ARG A 37 -2.13 -3.11 -11.96
C ARG A 37 -3.28 -2.13 -12.09
N ASP A 38 -4.07 -1.94 -11.03
CA ASP A 38 -5.16 -0.97 -11.01
C ASP A 38 -4.62 0.45 -10.87
N VAL A 39 -4.07 0.97 -11.98
CA VAL A 39 -3.37 2.26 -12.02
C VAL A 39 -4.21 3.36 -11.38
N ILE A 40 -5.49 3.48 -11.72
CA ILE A 40 -6.37 4.53 -11.18
C ILE A 40 -6.46 4.42 -9.66
N GLN A 41 -6.67 3.21 -9.14
CA GLN A 41 -6.75 2.99 -7.70
C GLN A 41 -5.41 3.31 -7.01
N ARG A 42 -4.29 2.91 -7.61
CA ARG A 42 -2.94 3.23 -7.08
C ARG A 42 -2.65 4.72 -7.08
N VAL A 43 -3.10 5.46 -8.09
CA VAL A 43 -3.00 6.91 -8.14
C VAL A 43 -3.82 7.55 -7.04
N VAL A 44 -5.06 7.10 -6.83
CA VAL A 44 -5.95 7.61 -5.78
C VAL A 44 -5.37 7.33 -4.39
N ASP A 45 -4.91 6.10 -4.14
CA ASP A 45 -4.31 5.73 -2.87
C ASP A 45 -2.98 6.48 -2.64
N GLY A 46 -2.14 6.60 -3.67
CA GLY A 46 -0.93 7.42 -3.69
C GLY A 46 -1.20 8.88 -3.34
N SER A 47 -2.20 9.49 -3.98
CA SER A 47 -2.63 10.87 -3.73
C SER A 47 -3.13 11.06 -2.30
N LYS A 48 -3.88 10.10 -1.75
CA LYS A 48 -4.34 10.13 -0.36
C LYS A 48 -3.19 10.07 0.63
N ALA A 49 -2.20 9.22 0.39
CA ALA A 49 -1.00 9.16 1.22
C ALA A 49 -0.19 10.46 1.12
N GLY A 50 -0.02 11.00 -0.08
CA GLY A 50 0.62 12.30 -0.30
C GLY A 50 -0.09 13.44 0.43
N ALA A 51 -1.42 13.47 0.38
CA ALA A 51 -2.24 14.44 1.12
C ALA A 51 -2.11 14.28 2.64
N PHE A 52 -2.03 13.05 3.15
CA PHE A 52 -1.78 12.80 4.57
C PHE A 52 -0.41 13.34 5.01
N PHE A 53 0.65 13.07 4.24
CA PHE A 53 1.99 13.61 4.55
C PHE A 53 2.06 15.12 4.38
N ALA A 54 1.35 15.69 3.41
CA ALA A 54 1.20 17.13 3.27
C ALA A 54 0.58 17.75 4.54
N ALA A 55 -0.55 17.21 5.01
CA ALA A 55 -1.20 17.68 6.23
C ALA A 55 -0.32 17.51 7.47
N ALA A 56 0.38 16.37 7.59
CA ALA A 56 1.33 16.14 8.69
C ALA A 56 2.51 17.13 8.66
N SER A 57 3.06 17.41 7.48
CA SER A 57 4.16 18.38 7.32
C SER A 57 3.71 19.80 7.68
N ALA A 58 2.50 20.19 7.28
CA ALA A 58 1.89 21.46 7.65
C ALA A 58 1.70 21.58 9.17
N ALA A 59 1.18 20.53 9.82
CA ALA A 59 1.01 20.51 11.26
C ALA A 59 2.37 20.60 11.98
N MET A 60 3.40 19.93 11.48
CA MET A 60 4.74 20.02 12.05
C MET A 60 5.32 21.43 11.94
N VAL A 61 5.20 22.06 10.77
CA VAL A 61 5.62 23.46 10.58
C VAL A 61 4.89 24.41 11.53
N TYR A 62 3.59 24.17 11.78
CA TYR A 62 2.80 24.93 12.75
C TYR A 62 3.31 24.76 14.19
N THR A 63 3.68 23.54 14.59
CA THR A 63 4.15 23.28 15.96
C THR A 63 5.55 23.82 16.27
N LEU A 64 6.40 23.99 15.25
CA LEU A 64 7.78 24.43 15.40
C LEU A 64 7.92 25.95 15.45
N GLU A 65 6.83 26.70 15.39
CA GLU A 65 6.89 28.16 15.38
C GLU A 65 7.25 28.76 16.75
N PRO A 66 8.14 29.77 16.79
CA PRO A 66 8.40 30.52 18.00
C PRO A 66 7.13 31.27 18.43
N LYS A 67 6.78 31.15 19.72
CA LYS A 67 5.51 31.58 20.36
C LYS A 67 5.21 33.10 20.33
N GLY A 68 5.81 33.89 19.44
CA GLY A 68 5.68 35.36 19.41
C GLY A 68 5.05 35.94 18.14
N GLN A 69 4.79 35.14 17.10
CA GLN A 69 4.07 35.63 15.91
C GLN A 69 2.58 35.39 16.09
N THR A 70 1.78 36.47 16.07
CA THR A 70 0.32 36.36 16.01
C THR A 70 -0.06 35.52 14.80
N LEU A 71 -0.64 34.36 15.08
CA LEU A 71 -1.04 33.37 14.10
C LEU A 71 -2.26 33.88 13.32
N THR A 72 -2.02 34.64 12.26
CA THR A 72 -3.07 34.97 11.29
C THR A 72 -3.39 33.71 10.49
N VAL A 73 -4.68 33.32 10.42
CA VAL A 73 -5.16 32.16 9.65
C VAL A 73 -4.64 32.16 8.21
N SER A 74 -4.50 33.34 7.60
CA SER A 74 -3.94 33.52 6.26
C SER A 74 -2.51 32.99 6.09
N ARG A 75 -1.63 33.21 7.08
CA ARG A 75 -0.24 32.72 7.05
C ARG A 75 -0.17 31.19 7.21
N GLY A 76 -1.09 30.62 8.00
CA GLY A 76 -1.22 29.17 8.12
C GLY A 76 -1.56 28.53 6.78
N ILE A 77 -2.57 29.06 6.09
CA ILE A 77 -2.97 28.59 4.75
C ILE A 77 -1.83 28.76 3.75
N GLU A 78 -1.17 29.92 3.72
CA GLU A 78 -0.04 30.18 2.82
C GLU A 78 1.06 29.11 2.97
N ARG A 79 1.41 28.73 4.20
CA ARG A 79 2.43 27.71 4.45
C ARG A 79 1.97 26.31 4.06
N ILE A 80 0.71 25.96 4.35
CA ILE A 80 0.14 24.70 3.88
C ILE A 80 0.28 24.62 2.36
N VAL A 81 -0.14 25.66 1.66
CA VAL A 81 -0.07 25.73 0.19
C VAL A 81 1.37 25.67 -0.32
N LYS A 82 2.33 26.25 0.40
CA LYS A 82 3.75 26.24 0.01
C LYS A 82 4.43 24.89 0.21
N HIS A 83 4.08 24.15 1.27
CA HIS A 83 4.78 22.92 1.65
C HIS A 83 4.03 21.62 1.30
N SER A 84 2.72 21.68 1.07
CA SER A 84 1.91 20.50 0.72
C SER A 84 2.13 19.92 -0.69
N PRO A 85 2.29 20.73 -1.75
CA PRO A 85 2.38 20.23 -3.12
C PRO A 85 3.47 19.16 -3.35
N PRO A 86 4.72 19.28 -2.84
CA PRO A 86 5.74 18.26 -3.11
C PRO A 86 5.32 16.88 -2.58
N PHE A 87 4.70 16.80 -1.41
CA PHE A 87 4.22 15.53 -0.85
C PHE A 87 3.06 14.96 -1.67
N PHE A 88 2.10 15.80 -2.05
CA PHE A 88 0.96 15.37 -2.87
C PHE A 88 1.40 14.85 -4.24
N ILE A 89 2.23 15.62 -4.96
CA ILE A 89 2.75 15.25 -6.27
C ILE A 89 3.58 13.96 -6.16
N SER A 90 4.46 13.86 -5.15
CA SER A 90 5.27 12.65 -4.96
C SER A 90 4.41 11.40 -4.74
N GLY A 91 3.30 11.50 -3.99
CA GLY A 91 2.37 10.39 -3.77
C GLY A 91 1.60 9.99 -5.03
N LEU A 92 1.17 10.98 -5.82
CA LEU A 92 0.53 10.77 -7.11
C LEU A 92 1.48 10.06 -8.09
N THR A 93 2.71 10.57 -8.23
CA THR A 93 3.75 9.98 -9.08
C THR A 93 4.10 8.57 -8.65
N TYR A 94 4.18 8.30 -7.33
CA TYR A 94 4.39 6.95 -6.82
C TYR A 94 3.31 5.99 -7.32
N GLY A 95 2.03 6.34 -7.12
CA GLY A 95 0.91 5.50 -7.54
C GLY A 95 0.88 5.22 -9.05
N LEU A 96 1.13 6.26 -9.86
CA LEU A 96 1.27 6.13 -11.31
C LEU A 96 2.40 5.18 -11.69
N ALA A 97 3.60 5.38 -11.15
CA ALA A 97 4.79 4.62 -11.51
C ALA A 97 4.68 3.15 -11.08
N VAL A 98 4.16 2.86 -9.89
CA VAL A 98 3.88 1.48 -9.46
C VAL A 98 2.90 0.81 -10.42
N GLY A 99 1.79 1.47 -10.72
CA GLY A 99 0.74 0.89 -11.57
C GLY A 99 1.18 0.65 -13.00
N MET A 100 1.89 1.61 -13.58
CA MET A 100 2.44 1.49 -14.94
C MET A 100 3.51 0.40 -14.99
N SER A 101 4.41 0.34 -14.00
CA SER A 101 5.44 -0.70 -13.93
C SER A 101 4.84 -2.10 -13.83
N ALA A 102 3.80 -2.26 -12.99
CA ALA A 102 3.08 -3.53 -12.85
C ALA A 102 2.40 -3.96 -14.15
N LYS A 103 1.75 -3.02 -14.86
CA LYS A 103 1.13 -3.27 -16.17
C LYS A 103 2.16 -3.67 -17.23
N ILE A 104 3.27 -2.94 -17.33
CA ILE A 104 4.32 -3.24 -18.33
C ILE A 104 4.93 -4.63 -18.07
N ARG A 105 5.17 -4.98 -16.81
CA ARG A 105 5.78 -6.25 -16.44
C ARG A 105 4.80 -7.41 -16.34
N ASN A 106 3.50 -7.14 -16.42
CA ASN A 106 2.42 -8.10 -16.12
C ASN A 106 2.67 -8.89 -14.83
N LYS A 107 3.26 -8.23 -13.82
CA LYS A 107 3.69 -8.87 -12.58
C LYS A 107 3.68 -7.89 -11.42
N ASP A 108 3.10 -8.33 -10.32
CA ASP A 108 3.05 -7.59 -9.06
C ASP A 108 4.28 -7.98 -8.22
N GLY A 109 4.85 -7.04 -7.49
CA GLY A 109 6.01 -7.34 -6.65
C GLY A 109 6.84 -6.12 -6.24
N PRO A 110 7.87 -6.34 -5.41
CA PRO A 110 8.61 -5.26 -4.74
C PRO A 110 9.34 -4.32 -5.70
N LEU A 111 9.73 -4.80 -6.88
CA LEU A 111 10.41 -3.97 -7.88
C LEU A 111 9.53 -2.82 -8.39
N ASN A 112 8.20 -3.02 -8.50
CA ASN A 112 7.29 -1.95 -8.90
C ASN A 112 7.31 -0.79 -7.89
N HIS A 113 7.35 -1.13 -6.60
CA HIS A 113 7.42 -0.17 -5.49
C HIS A 113 8.77 0.53 -5.38
N ILE A 114 9.87 -0.15 -5.74
CA ILE A 114 11.19 0.45 -5.88
C ILE A 114 11.16 1.52 -6.99
N ILE A 115 10.63 1.18 -8.17
CA ILE A 115 10.50 2.12 -9.30
C ILE A 115 9.59 3.30 -8.91
N GLY A 116 8.48 3.03 -8.23
CA GLY A 116 7.60 4.06 -7.69
C GLY A 116 8.31 5.00 -6.73
N GLY A 117 9.15 4.47 -5.83
CA GLY A 117 9.95 5.25 -4.88
C GLY A 117 10.97 6.16 -5.57
N ILE A 118 11.68 5.65 -6.58
CA ILE A 118 12.63 6.43 -7.38
C ILE A 118 11.92 7.55 -8.14
N ALA A 119 10.78 7.27 -8.78
CA ALA A 119 10.02 8.27 -9.52
C ALA A 119 9.49 9.37 -8.58
N SER A 120 8.94 8.97 -7.44
CA SER A 120 8.43 9.86 -6.40
C SER A 120 9.52 10.77 -5.82
N GLY A 121 10.69 10.22 -5.47
CA GLY A 121 11.82 10.99 -4.94
C GLY A 121 12.44 11.95 -5.95
N THR A 122 12.47 11.56 -7.23
CA THR A 122 12.91 12.45 -8.31
C THR A 122 11.98 13.66 -8.45
N MET A 123 10.67 13.44 -8.42
CA MET A 123 9.69 14.54 -8.44
C MET A 123 9.81 15.44 -7.21
N PHE A 124 10.04 14.85 -6.03
CA PHE A 124 10.29 15.60 -4.81
C PHE A 124 11.55 16.48 -4.92
N GLY A 125 12.67 15.93 -5.41
CA GLY A 125 13.92 16.69 -5.63
C GLY A 125 13.78 17.79 -6.68
N SER A 126 13.01 17.54 -7.74
CA SER A 126 12.69 18.53 -8.78
C SER A 126 11.96 19.73 -8.21
N TRP A 127 11.01 19.52 -7.28
CA TRP A 127 10.31 20.61 -6.60
C TRP A 127 11.25 21.54 -5.83
N TYR A 128 12.24 20.97 -5.13
CA TYR A 128 13.26 21.72 -4.40
C TYR A 128 14.46 22.13 -5.26
N LYS A 129 14.44 21.85 -6.57
CA LYS A 129 15.52 22.14 -7.52
C LYS A 129 16.89 21.62 -7.04
N SER A 130 16.90 20.49 -6.34
CA SER A 130 18.12 19.91 -5.77
C SER A 130 18.25 18.44 -6.14
N PRO A 131 19.25 18.07 -6.98
CA PRO A 131 19.45 16.69 -7.37
C PRO A 131 19.88 15.82 -6.18
N ALA A 132 20.67 16.38 -5.25
CA ALA A 132 21.09 15.67 -4.04
C ALA A 132 19.89 15.27 -3.16
N VAL A 133 18.92 16.20 -2.99
CA VAL A 133 17.68 15.90 -2.27
C VAL A 133 16.89 14.82 -3.02
N GLY A 134 16.76 14.92 -4.35
CA GLY A 134 16.07 13.94 -5.16
C GLY A 134 16.65 12.53 -5.04
N VAL A 135 17.96 12.38 -5.18
CA VAL A 135 18.65 11.09 -5.03
C VAL A 135 18.47 10.52 -3.63
N THR A 136 18.64 11.34 -2.60
CA THR A 136 18.52 10.90 -1.20
C THR A 136 17.10 10.41 -0.91
N VAL A 137 16.08 11.18 -1.29
CA VAL A 137 14.67 10.82 -1.09
C VAL A 137 14.28 9.61 -1.93
N SER A 138 14.79 9.51 -3.17
CA SER A 138 14.56 8.34 -4.03
C SER A 138 15.07 7.05 -3.41
N ILE A 139 16.31 7.05 -2.87
CA ILE A 139 16.87 5.88 -2.21
C ILE A 139 16.00 5.50 -1.00
N VAL A 140 15.66 6.45 -0.14
CA VAL A 140 14.85 6.21 1.06
C VAL A 140 13.48 5.63 0.68
N LEU A 141 12.76 6.27 -0.25
CA LEU A 141 11.42 5.81 -0.66
C LEU A 141 11.45 4.47 -1.39
N ALA A 142 12.46 4.24 -2.23
CA ALA A 142 12.64 2.99 -2.95
C ALA A 142 12.91 1.82 -1.99
N THR A 143 13.81 2.01 -1.02
CA THR A 143 14.10 1.01 -0.01
C THR A 143 12.87 0.74 0.86
N LEU A 144 12.20 1.78 1.38
CA LEU A 144 11.01 1.61 2.20
C LEU A 144 9.88 0.91 1.44
N GLY A 145 9.58 1.34 0.21
CA GLY A 145 8.53 0.73 -0.61
C GLY A 145 8.83 -0.72 -0.98
N GLY A 146 10.06 -1.00 -1.43
CA GLY A 146 10.49 -2.35 -1.81
C GLY A 146 10.51 -3.32 -0.63
N VAL A 147 11.12 -2.90 0.50
CA VAL A 147 11.18 -3.71 1.73
C VAL A 147 9.78 -3.94 2.29
N TYR A 148 8.92 -2.93 2.33
CA TYR A 148 7.57 -3.08 2.86
C TYR A 148 6.73 -4.03 1.99
N LYS A 149 6.80 -3.93 0.66
CA LYS A 149 6.14 -4.91 -0.24
C LYS A 149 6.70 -6.32 -0.05
N ALA A 150 8.02 -6.47 -0.01
CA ALA A 150 8.66 -7.77 0.21
C ALA A 150 8.27 -8.38 1.57
N ALA A 151 8.15 -7.57 2.61
CA ALA A 151 7.70 -7.99 3.94
C ALA A 151 6.25 -8.46 3.93
N VAL A 152 5.37 -7.77 3.20
CA VAL A 152 3.96 -8.14 3.02
C VAL A 152 3.85 -9.46 2.24
N ASP A 153 4.57 -9.59 1.13
CA ASP A 153 4.51 -10.76 0.25
C ASP A 153 5.15 -12.01 0.88
N GLY A 154 6.22 -11.82 1.64
CA GLY A 154 6.92 -12.87 2.38
C GLY A 154 6.27 -13.26 3.72
N ASN A 155 5.15 -12.63 4.09
CA ASN A 155 4.46 -12.82 5.37
C ASN A 155 5.32 -12.49 6.61
N TYR A 156 6.38 -11.70 6.46
CA TYR A 156 7.24 -11.27 7.57
C TYR A 156 6.54 -10.23 8.48
N LEU A 157 5.49 -9.59 7.97
CA LEU A 157 4.60 -8.69 8.72
C LEU A 157 3.50 -9.42 9.52
N ALA A 158 3.62 -10.73 9.71
CA ALA A 158 2.64 -11.56 10.43
C ALA A 158 2.31 -11.08 11.86
N LEU A 159 3.18 -10.27 12.48
CA LEU A 159 2.89 -9.62 13.76
C LEU A 159 1.78 -8.55 13.70
N ALA A 160 1.57 -7.90 12.55
CA ALA A 160 0.57 -6.84 12.39
C ALA A 160 -0.78 -7.37 11.86
N TYR A 161 -0.75 -8.45 11.08
CA TYR A 161 -1.94 -9.14 10.59
C TYR A 161 -1.60 -10.62 10.47
N PRO A 162 -2.29 -11.54 11.17
CA PRO A 162 -2.18 -12.96 10.88
C PRO A 162 -2.78 -13.21 9.49
N ARG A 163 -1.97 -13.04 8.43
CA ARG A 163 -2.26 -13.66 7.15
C ARG A 163 -2.24 -15.16 7.41
N ARG A 164 -3.23 -15.88 6.85
CA ARG A 164 -3.21 -17.34 6.90
C ARG A 164 -1.80 -17.79 6.49
N PRO A 165 -1.19 -18.75 7.20
CA PRO A 165 -0.04 -19.44 6.63
C PRO A 165 -0.44 -19.81 5.21
N ARG A 166 0.46 -19.64 4.23
CA ARG A 166 0.25 -20.27 2.92
C ARG A 166 -0.23 -21.65 3.27
N VAL A 167 -1.45 -22.00 2.85
CA VAL A 167 -1.90 -23.37 2.99
C VAL A 167 -0.88 -24.08 2.15
N LEU A 168 0.16 -24.63 2.79
CA LEU A 168 1.03 -25.60 2.19
C LEU A 168 0.02 -26.51 1.53
N ASN A 169 0.15 -26.66 0.22
CA ASN A 169 -0.71 -27.49 -0.58
C ASN A 169 -0.64 -28.92 -0.02
N MET A 170 -1.28 -29.18 1.13
CA MET A 170 -1.45 -30.50 1.73
C MET A 170 -2.36 -31.32 0.81
N TYR A 171 -3.12 -30.63 -0.04
CA TYR A 171 -3.87 -31.18 -1.16
C TYR A 171 -3.01 -31.58 -2.39
N LYS A 172 -1.69 -31.28 -2.42
CA LYS A 172 -0.78 -31.79 -3.48
C LYS A 172 -0.14 -33.15 -3.12
N MET A 173 -0.45 -33.78 -1.99
CA MET A 173 0.16 -35.07 -1.59
C MET A 173 -0.69 -36.31 -1.91
N GLY A 174 -1.84 -36.20 -2.58
CA GLY A 174 -2.65 -37.35 -2.96
C GLY A 174 -2.95 -37.38 -4.45
N TRP A 175 -2.35 -38.33 -5.19
CA TRP A 175 -2.69 -38.61 -6.59
C TRP A 175 -4.05 -39.35 -6.74
N LEU A 176 -4.79 -39.55 -5.64
CA LEU A 176 -5.93 -40.48 -5.57
C LEU A 176 -7.20 -39.91 -4.94
N THR A 177 -7.27 -38.60 -4.67
CA THR A 177 -8.53 -37.96 -4.24
C THR A 177 -9.05 -37.07 -5.36
N GLU A 178 -10.18 -37.48 -5.95
CA GLU A 178 -10.99 -36.59 -6.78
C GLU A 178 -11.34 -35.34 -5.97
N ARG A 179 -11.17 -34.18 -6.61
CA ARG A 179 -11.36 -32.88 -5.98
C ARG A 179 -12.86 -32.72 -5.67
N PRO A 180 -13.29 -32.43 -4.44
CA PRO A 180 -14.54 -31.67 -4.29
C PRO A 180 -14.32 -30.31 -4.97
N ASP A 181 -15.33 -29.83 -5.71
CA ASP A 181 -15.28 -28.51 -6.35
C ASP A 181 -14.85 -27.48 -5.31
N GLN A 182 -13.68 -26.86 -5.53
CA GLN A 182 -13.24 -25.77 -4.67
C GLN A 182 -14.17 -24.60 -4.91
N GLU A 183 -15.10 -24.38 -3.97
CA GLU A 183 -15.85 -23.14 -3.86
C GLU A 183 -14.83 -21.98 -3.80
N GLY A 184 -14.72 -21.23 -4.91
CA GLY A 184 -13.71 -20.18 -5.10
C GLY A 184 -12.94 -20.24 -6.42
N ILE A 185 -12.97 -21.35 -7.18
CA ILE A 185 -12.37 -21.39 -8.53
C ILE A 185 -13.07 -20.39 -9.47
N GLN A 186 -14.40 -20.26 -9.37
CA GLN A 186 -15.14 -19.28 -10.16
C GLN A 186 -14.85 -17.82 -9.76
N ASP A 187 -14.39 -17.57 -8.54
CA ASP A 187 -13.96 -16.24 -8.09
C ASP A 187 -12.53 -15.94 -8.52
N ALA A 188 -11.67 -16.95 -8.65
CA ALA A 188 -10.36 -16.80 -9.28
C ALA A 188 -10.47 -16.35 -10.74
N ASP A 189 -11.50 -16.78 -11.47
CA ASP A 189 -11.75 -16.30 -12.83
C ASP A 189 -12.26 -14.85 -12.89
N LYS A 190 -12.87 -14.35 -11.82
CA LYS A 190 -13.46 -13.00 -11.73
C LYS A 190 -12.55 -11.94 -11.11
N ASP A 191 -11.60 -12.33 -10.26
CA ASP A 191 -10.72 -11.40 -9.55
C ASP A 191 -9.25 -11.73 -9.84
N ASP A 192 -8.60 -10.87 -10.62
CA ASP A 192 -7.21 -11.04 -11.08
C ASP A 192 -6.20 -11.14 -9.93
N VAL A 193 -6.55 -10.68 -8.73
CA VAL A 193 -5.75 -10.85 -7.50
C VAL A 193 -5.55 -12.33 -7.16
N TYR A 194 -6.46 -13.22 -7.56
CA TYR A 194 -6.40 -14.65 -7.30
C TYR A 194 -5.86 -15.48 -8.49
N LYS A 195 -5.90 -14.96 -9.72
CA LYS A 195 -5.35 -15.64 -10.92
C LYS A 195 -3.84 -15.89 -10.87
N TYR A 196 -3.11 -15.10 -10.09
CA TYR A 196 -1.65 -15.24 -9.96
C TYR A 196 -1.22 -16.21 -8.86
N TYR A 197 -2.15 -16.88 -8.18
CA TYR A 197 -1.86 -18.12 -7.46
C TYR A 197 -1.85 -19.30 -8.44
N LYS A 198 -0.97 -19.24 -9.45
CA LYS A 198 -0.61 -20.45 -10.21
C LYS A 198 0.36 -21.31 -9.37
N PRO A 199 0.18 -22.64 -9.39
CA PRO A 199 0.89 -23.61 -8.54
C PRO A 199 2.40 -23.62 -8.66
#